data_AF-A0A4Y2GYV2-F1
#
_entry.id   AF-A0A4Y2GYV2-F1
#
_cell.length_a   1.000
_cell.length_b   1.000
_cell.length_c   1.000
_cell.angle_alpha   90.00
_cell.angle_beta   90.00
_cell.angle_gamma   90.00
#
_symmetry.space_group_name_H-M   'P 1'
#
loop_
_entity.id
_entity.type
_entity.pdbx_description
1 polymer ?
#
loop_
_entity_poly.entity_id
_entity_poly.type
_entity_poly.pdbx_seq_one_letter_code
_entity_poly.pdbx_strand_id
1 'polypeptide(L)'
;VVNHHLVSDLISLGLWDEKMKNRIIADHGSIQNISEIPEDLKKLYRTVWEIPQKTILKMAADRGAFIDQSQSLNVHIAQPTYGKMTSMHFYGWKLAPKCTTEVLRSQSSQTLGCAASLASRSQIGIGA
;
A
#
# COMPACT_ATOMS: atom_id res chain seq x y z
N VAL A 1 -10.03 -12.78 3.93
CA VAL A 1 -11.34 -12.09 4.11
C VAL A 1 -11.26 -10.76 3.38
N VAL A 2 -12.25 -10.42 2.55
CA VAL A 2 -12.28 -9.18 1.74
C VAL A 2 -13.08 -8.10 2.47
N ASN A 3 -12.80 -6.82 2.23
CA ASN A 3 -13.55 -5.70 2.81
C ASN A 3 -15.05 -5.82 2.47
N HIS A 4 -15.90 -5.98 3.48
CA HIS A 4 -17.34 -6.17 3.31
C HIS A 4 -18.05 -4.97 2.66
N HIS A 5 -17.57 -3.74 2.88
CA HIS A 5 -18.11 -2.55 2.22
C HIS A 5 -17.86 -2.60 0.70
N LEU A 6 -16.62 -2.89 0.29
CA LEU A 6 -16.27 -3.04 -1.12
C LEU A 6 -17.10 -4.14 -1.79
N VAL A 7 -17.31 -5.27 -1.10
CA VAL A 7 -18.14 -6.37 -1.61
C VAL A 7 -19.59 -5.92 -1.81
N SER A 8 -20.17 -5.20 -0.83
CA SER A 8 -21.53 -4.67 -0.92
C SER A 8 -21.72 -3.73 -2.12
N ASP A 9 -20.75 -2.83 -2.36
CA ASP A 9 -20.81 -1.89 -3.47
C ASP A 9 -20.65 -2.58 -4.83
N LEU A 10 -19.73 -3.56 -4.92
CA LEU A 10 -19.56 -4.36 -6.14
C LEU A 10 -20.79 -5.24 -6.45
N ILE A 11 -21.46 -5.78 -5.43
CA ILE A 11 -22.73 -6.51 -5.59
C ILE A 11 -23.82 -5.57 -6.11
N SER A 12 -23.91 -4.36 -5.55
CA SER A 12 -24.91 -3.36 -5.96
C SER A 12 -24.73 -2.91 -7.42
N LEU A 13 -23.49 -2.94 -7.92
CA LEU A 13 -23.15 -2.65 -9.32
C LEU A 13 -23.22 -3.88 -10.24
N GLY A 14 -23.53 -5.07 -9.72
CA GLY A 14 -23.53 -6.32 -10.50
C GLY A 14 -22.14 -6.75 -10.98
N LEU A 15 -21.06 -6.23 -10.37
CA LEU A 15 -19.66 -6.50 -10.73
C LEU A 15 -19.02 -7.60 -9.89
N TRP A 16 -19.73 -8.15 -8.92
CA TRP A 16 -19.21 -9.15 -8.00
C TRP A 16 -19.37 -10.58 -8.55
N ASP A 17 -18.25 -11.19 -8.92
CA ASP A 17 -18.14 -12.61 -9.30
C ASP A 17 -16.84 -13.24 -8.76
N GLU A 18 -16.65 -14.56 -8.98
CA GLU A 18 -15.43 -15.24 -8.55
C GLU A 18 -14.17 -14.72 -9.25
N LYS A 19 -14.30 -14.27 -10.50
CA LYS A 19 -13.17 -13.70 -11.27
C LYS A 19 -12.70 -12.40 -10.63
N MET A 20 -13.63 -11.52 -10.26
CA MET A 20 -13.39 -10.25 -9.59
C MET A 20 -12.69 -10.50 -8.25
N LYS A 21 -13.21 -11.43 -7.45
CA LYS A 21 -12.56 -11.83 -6.19
C LYS A 21 -11.11 -12.28 -6.40
N ASN A 22 -10.86 -13.13 -7.39
CA ASN A 22 -9.52 -13.63 -7.68
C ASN A 22 -8.57 -12.53 -8.16
N ARG A 23 -9.07 -11.56 -8.96
CA ARG A 23 -8.29 -10.38 -9.36
C ARG A 23 -7.89 -9.50 -8.18
N ILE A 24 -8.84 -9.20 -7.29
CA ILE A 24 -8.57 -8.40 -6.09
C ILE A 24 -7.51 -9.09 -5.20
N ILE A 25 -7.56 -10.42 -5.08
CA ILE A 25 -6.56 -11.18 -4.32
C ILE A 25 -5.19 -11.13 -5.00
N ALA A 26 -5.14 -11.28 -6.33
CA ALA A 26 -3.91 -11.21 -7.11
C ALA A 26 -3.24 -9.82 -7.02
N ASP A 27 -4.04 -8.76 -6.96
CA ASP A 27 -3.58 -7.37 -6.78
C ASP A 27 -3.38 -6.99 -5.31
N HIS A 28 -3.21 -7.97 -4.41
CA HIS A 28 -2.97 -7.77 -2.98
C HIS A 28 -4.01 -6.86 -2.28
N GLY A 29 -5.27 -6.93 -2.73
CA GLY A 29 -6.38 -6.14 -2.21
C GLY A 29 -6.54 -4.75 -2.83
N SER A 30 -5.69 -4.36 -3.79
CA SER A 30 -5.89 -3.15 -4.59
C SER A 30 -6.94 -3.38 -5.67
N ILE A 31 -7.71 -2.34 -5.98
CA ILE A 31 -8.69 -2.34 -7.07
C ILE A 31 -8.35 -1.35 -8.19
N GLN A 32 -7.21 -0.67 -8.11
CA GLN A 32 -6.86 0.42 -9.03
C GLN A 32 -6.65 -0.08 -10.47
N ASN A 33 -6.10 -1.29 -10.62
CA ASN A 33 -5.75 -1.90 -11.91
C ASN A 33 -6.94 -2.57 -12.62
N ILE A 34 -8.10 -2.67 -11.97
CA ILE A 34 -9.28 -3.36 -12.51
C ILE A 34 -10.12 -2.36 -13.32
N SER A 35 -10.19 -2.53 -14.64
CA SER A 35 -10.84 -1.56 -15.53
C SER A 35 -12.36 -1.52 -15.42
N GLU A 36 -13.01 -2.60 -14.97
CA GLU A 36 -14.47 -2.65 -14.85
C GLU A 36 -15.01 -1.85 -13.66
N ILE A 37 -14.16 -1.51 -12.69
CA ILE A 37 -14.58 -0.78 -11.49
C ILE A 37 -14.60 0.73 -11.77
N PRO A 38 -15.72 1.42 -11.47
CA PRO A 38 -15.83 2.87 -11.59
C PRO A 38 -14.78 3.66 -10.81
N GLU A 39 -14.41 4.82 -11.34
CA GLU A 39 -13.30 5.63 -10.83
C GLU A 39 -13.56 6.27 -9.45
N ASP A 40 -14.83 6.52 -9.14
CA ASP A 40 -15.30 6.94 -7.83
C ASP A 40 -15.10 5.86 -6.75
N LEU A 41 -15.42 4.59 -7.05
CA LEU A 41 -15.12 3.46 -6.15
C LEU A 41 -13.61 3.29 -5.96
N LYS A 42 -12.82 3.41 -7.04
CA LYS A 42 -11.35 3.36 -6.96
C LYS A 42 -10.77 4.45 -6.07
N LYS A 43 -11.33 5.67 -6.12
CA LYS A 43 -10.95 6.76 -5.21
C LYS A 43 -11.31 6.46 -3.76
N LEU A 44 -12.48 5.86 -3.52
CA LEU A 44 -12.97 5.55 -2.18
C LEU A 44 -12.16 4.43 -1.51
N TYR A 45 -11.84 3.37 -2.26
CA TYR A 45 -11.17 2.17 -1.74
C TYR A 45 -9.66 2.16 -2.00
N ARG A 46 -9.02 3.32 -1.94
CA ARG A 46 -7.55 3.39 -2.00
C ARG A 46 -6.93 2.69 -0.81
N THR A 47 -5.92 1.87 -1.08
CA THR A 47 -5.11 1.25 -0.02
C THR A 47 -4.14 2.26 0.59
N VAL A 48 -3.57 1.94 1.75
CA VAL A 48 -2.60 2.82 2.44
C VAL A 48 -1.35 3.12 1.59
N TRP A 49 -1.02 2.24 0.64
CA TRP A 49 0.11 2.38 -0.27
C TRP A 49 -0.15 3.32 -1.44
N GLU A 50 -1.43 3.55 -1.75
CA GLU A 50 -1.89 4.42 -2.84
C GLU A 50 -2.15 5.85 -2.36
N ILE A 51 -2.22 6.07 -1.04
CA ILE A 51 -2.47 7.38 -0.46
C ILE A 51 -1.15 8.13 -0.22
N PRO A 52 -1.01 9.39 -0.70
CA PRO A 52 0.16 10.20 -0.41
C PRO A 52 0.35 10.42 1.08
N GLN A 53 1.52 10.02 1.61
CA GLN A 53 1.83 10.15 3.05
C GLN A 53 1.84 11.61 3.53
N LYS A 54 2.11 12.57 2.63
CA LYS A 54 2.00 14.01 2.92
C LYS A 54 0.59 14.40 3.37
N THR A 55 -0.44 13.81 2.76
CA THR A 55 -1.84 14.05 3.12
C THR A 55 -2.16 13.47 4.49
N ILE A 56 -1.68 12.26 4.77
CA ILE A 56 -1.82 11.61 6.08
C ILE A 56 -1.20 12.46 7.19
N LEU A 57 0.02 12.98 6.97
CA LEU A 57 0.70 13.87 7.92
C LEU A 57 -0.06 15.17 8.15
N LYS A 58 -0.64 15.77 7.10
CA LYS A 58 -1.47 16.97 7.23
C LYS A 58 -2.73 16.68 8.07
N MET A 59 -3.45 15.61 7.75
CA MET A 59 -4.63 15.21 8.52
C MET A 59 -4.30 14.87 9.99
N ALA A 60 -3.11 14.30 10.22
CA ALA A 60 -2.60 14.04 11.57
C ALA A 60 -2.30 15.34 12.32
N ALA A 61 -1.70 16.34 11.67
CA ALA A 61 -1.47 17.66 12.25
C ALA A 61 -2.79 18.38 12.55
N ASP A 62 -3.75 18.34 11.62
CA ASP A 62 -5.06 18.99 11.76
C ASP A 62 -5.82 18.45 12.99
N ARG A 63 -5.87 17.13 13.19
CA ARG A 63 -6.48 16.55 14.40
C ARG A 63 -5.59 16.71 15.66
N GLY A 64 -4.28 16.85 15.48
CA GLY A 64 -3.31 17.01 16.57
C GLY A 64 -3.51 18.29 17.38
N ALA A 65 -4.20 19.30 16.84
CA ALA A 65 -4.60 20.50 17.57
C ALA A 65 -5.57 20.20 18.73
N PHE A 66 -6.27 19.07 18.68
CA PHE A 66 -7.26 18.64 19.68
C PHE A 66 -6.79 17.46 20.54
N ILE A 67 -5.50 17.11 20.44
CA ILE A 67 -4.87 16.03 21.22
C ILE A 67 -3.90 16.67 22.23
N ASP A 68 -4.11 16.37 23.50
CA ASP A 68 -3.30 16.88 24.61
C ASP A 68 -1.88 16.30 24.61
N GLN A 69 -1.76 15.00 24.32
CA GLN A 69 -0.50 14.25 24.23
C GLN A 69 0.02 14.12 22.79
N SER A 70 0.00 12.90 22.25
CA SER A 70 0.48 12.54 20.92
C SER A 70 -0.41 11.45 20.33
N GLN A 71 -0.04 10.94 19.17
CA GLN A 71 -0.78 9.94 18.44
C GLN A 71 0.17 8.95 17.77
N SER A 72 -0.22 7.68 17.80
CA SER A 72 0.49 6.61 17.14
C SER A 72 0.29 6.66 15.62
N LEU A 73 1.23 7.31 14.92
CA LEU A 73 1.15 7.48 13.48
C LEU A 73 2.07 6.48 12.75
N ASN A 74 1.44 5.55 12.03
CA ASN A 74 2.12 4.64 11.12
C ASN A 74 2.33 5.32 9.76
N VAL A 75 3.57 5.29 9.26
CA VAL A 75 3.91 5.83 7.94
C VAL A 75 4.25 4.68 7.00
N HIS A 76 3.64 4.70 5.82
CA HIS A 76 3.74 3.63 4.83
C HIS A 76 4.43 4.17 3.57
N ILE A 77 5.65 3.72 3.30
CA ILE A 77 6.41 4.12 2.11
C ILE A 77 6.79 2.86 1.35
N ALA A 78 6.13 2.60 0.23
CA ALA A 78 6.39 1.39 -0.57
C ALA A 78 7.87 1.23 -0.94
N GLN A 79 8.51 2.31 -1.41
CA GLN A 79 9.93 2.33 -1.73
C GLN A 79 10.64 3.41 -0.91
N PRO A 80 11.16 3.05 0.27
CA PRO A 80 11.88 3.99 1.12
C PRO A 80 13.21 4.38 0.45
N THR A 81 13.46 5.68 0.36
CA THR A 81 14.77 6.22 0.00
C THR A 81 15.17 7.24 1.04
N TYR A 82 16.48 7.47 1.20
CA TYR A 82 16.97 8.44 2.17
C TYR A 82 16.32 9.82 1.98
N GLY A 83 16.24 10.31 0.74
CA GLY A 83 15.59 11.59 0.42
C GLY A 83 14.11 11.63 0.77
N LYS A 84 13.35 10.57 0.49
CA LYS A 84 11.91 10.49 0.82
C LYS A 84 11.68 10.44 2.33
N MET A 85 12.50 9.69 3.06
CA MET A 85 12.40 9.60 4.51
C MET A 85 12.77 10.93 5.16
N THR A 86 13.90 11.53 4.79
CA THR A 86 14.36 12.80 5.35
C THR A 86 13.33 13.90 5.10
N SER A 87 12.86 14.06 3.86
CA SER A 87 11.83 15.06 3.54
C SER A 87 10.52 14.84 4.30
N MET A 88 10.10 13.59 4.49
CA MET A 88 8.90 13.24 5.27
C MET A 88 9.04 13.61 6.74
N HIS A 89 10.16 13.28 7.39
CA HIS A 89 10.40 13.63 8.80
C HIS A 89 10.47 15.15 8.99
N PHE A 90 11.19 15.86 8.13
CA PHE A 90 11.24 17.33 8.19
C PHE A 90 9.88 17.97 7.93
N TYR A 91 9.05 17.39 7.07
CA TYR A 91 7.69 17.86 6.83
C TYR A 91 6.80 17.66 8.07
N GLY A 92 6.85 16.49 8.70
CA GLY A 92 6.13 16.21 9.95
C GLY A 92 6.56 17.14 11.09
N TRP A 93 7.87 17.33 11.28
CA TRP A 93 8.41 18.21 12.31
C TRP A 93 7.94 19.67 12.15
N LYS A 94 7.89 20.18 10.92
CA LYS A 94 7.42 21.55 10.64
C LYS A 94 5.92 21.74 10.90
N LEU A 95 5.11 20.70 10.74
CA LEU A 95 3.65 20.79 10.88
C LEU A 95 3.16 20.44 12.30
N ALA A 96 3.72 19.40 12.91
CA ALA A 96 3.24 18.86 14.18
C ALA A 96 4.38 18.17 14.94
N PRO A 97 5.22 18.91 15.69
CA PRO A 97 6.40 18.35 16.37
C PRO A 97 6.06 17.33 17.45
N LYS A 98 4.81 17.33 17.96
CA LYS A 98 4.31 16.32 18.91
C LYS A 98 4.10 14.94 18.28
N CYS A 99 3.92 14.87 16.96
CA CYS A 99 3.55 13.65 16.24
C CYS A 99 4.79 12.97 15.67
N THR A 100 5.35 12.00 16.39
CA THR A 100 6.48 11.19 15.93
C THR A 100 6.00 10.01 15.09
N THR A 101 6.69 9.70 14.00
CA THR A 101 6.49 8.45 13.27
C THR A 101 6.85 7.29 14.18
N GLU A 102 5.88 6.48 14.56
CA GLU A 102 6.13 5.34 15.46
C GLU A 102 6.62 4.11 14.70
N VAL A 103 6.00 3.79 13.57
CA VAL A 103 6.39 2.65 12.73
C VAL A 103 6.46 3.07 11.27
N LEU A 104 7.62 2.83 10.66
CA LEU A 104 7.80 2.88 9.22
C LEU A 104 7.54 1.49 8.64
N ARG A 105 6.57 1.39 7.74
CA ARG A 105 6.33 0.18 6.95
C ARG A 105 6.83 0.42 5.54
N SER A 106 7.82 -0.38 5.14
CA SER A 106 8.19 -0.53 3.73
C SER A 106 7.53 -1.77 3.16
N GLN A 107 7.19 -1.73 1.88
CA GLN A 107 7.05 -2.98 1.15
C GLN A 107 8.46 -3.37 0.72
N SER A 108 8.97 -4.51 1.18
CA SER A 108 10.02 -5.16 0.41
C SER A 108 9.42 -5.44 -0.96
N SER A 109 10.07 -4.99 -2.02
CA SER A 109 9.69 -5.31 -3.39
C SER A 109 10.03 -6.78 -3.66
N GLN A 110 9.34 -7.71 -3.00
CA GLN A 110 9.40 -9.15 -3.23
C GLN A 110 8.00 -9.75 -3.06
N THR A 111 7.21 -9.65 -4.13
CA THR A 111 6.51 -10.80 -4.71
C THR A 111 6.39 -10.55 -6.23
N LEU A 112 7.51 -10.27 -6.89
CA LEU A 112 7.71 -10.69 -8.27
C LEU A 112 8.40 -12.05 -8.17
N GLY A 113 7.77 -13.08 -8.70
CA GLY A 113 8.10 -14.48 -8.43
C GLY A 113 9.59 -14.81 -8.51
N CYS A 114 10.12 -15.41 -7.45
CA CYS A 114 11.30 -16.25 -7.55
C CYS A 114 10.87 -17.57 -8.22
N ALA A 115 10.60 -17.52 -9.53
CA ALA A 115 10.30 -18.68 -10.38
C ALA A 115 10.87 -18.54 -11.80
N ALA A 116 11.90 -17.70 -12.00
CA ALA A 116 12.55 -17.54 -13.30
C ALA A 116 14.05 -17.26 -13.17
N SER A 117 14.84 -18.20 -12.63
CA SER A 117 16.30 -18.30 -12.91
C SER A 117 16.95 -19.58 -12.35
N LEU A 118 16.33 -20.75 -12.54
CA LEU A 118 17.02 -22.04 -12.31
C LEU A 118 16.69 -23.01 -13.45
N ALA A 119 17.08 -22.64 -14.67
CA ALA A 119 17.12 -23.54 -15.81
C ALA A 119 18.25 -23.16 -16.78
N SER A 120 19.50 -23.20 -16.30
CA SER A 120 20.66 -23.40 -17.17
C SER A 120 21.89 -23.80 -16.34
N ARG A 121 21.91 -25.03 -15.82
CA ARG A 121 23.16 -25.69 -15.40
C ARG A 121 22.96 -27.21 -15.40
N SER A 122 22.82 -27.76 -16.60
CA SER A 122 22.97 -29.18 -16.86
C SER A 122 23.65 -29.36 -18.21
N GLN A 123 24.97 -29.16 -18.24
CA GLN A 123 25.89 -29.73 -19.24
C GLN A 123 27.35 -29.36 -18.91
N ILE A 124 27.92 -30.06 -17.92
CA ILE A 124 29.34 -30.44 -17.82
C ILE A 124 29.29 -31.76 -17.04
N GLY A 125 29.45 -32.96 -17.59
CA GLY A 125 30.32 -33.36 -18.68
C GLY A 125 31.69 -33.78 -18.13
N ILE A 126 31.75 -34.78 -17.25
CA ILE A 126 32.99 -35.51 -16.94
C ILE A 126 32.65 -36.99 -16.89
N GLY A 127 32.98 -37.68 -17.98
CA GLY A 127 33.28 -39.10 -17.99
C GLY A 127 34.78 -39.28 -18.19
N ALA A 128 35.25 -40.48 -17.82
CA ALA A 128 36.62 -40.99 -17.72
C ALA A 128 37.29 -40.72 -16.36
#